data_AF-A0A6A5SZX8-F1
#
_entry.id   AF-A0A6A5SZX8-F1
#
_cell.length_a   1.000
_cell.length_b   1.000
_cell.length_c   1.000
_cell.angle_alpha   90.00
_cell.angle_beta   90.00
_cell.angle_gamma   90.00
#
_symmetry.space_group_name_H-M   'P 1'
#
loop_
_entity.id
_entity.type
_entity.pdbx_description
1 polymer ?
#
loop_
_entity_poly.entity_id
_entity_poly.type
_entity_poly.pdbx_seq_one_letter_code
_entity_poly.pdbx_strand_id
1 'polypeptide(L)'
;NRYTEAIEMIYTSNYFSFKGARSVLALRKMVHLQHWQTIRHINISTVFLTPMDLWRRHRPFPPECYEDWERCCTAIRDLRILRSLRLDIIVWDDAECNDSASIDQESFLAILKPFCGTSPPIFEVELNRNIPEHVLQALGTPMFSLIIKRRPYNMVLFPI
;
A
#
# COMPACT_ATOMS: atom_id res chain seq x y z
N ASN A 1 6.80 8.77 34.65
CA ASN A 1 5.45 9.12 34.15
C ASN A 1 5.42 10.08 32.97
N ARG A 2 6.24 11.14 32.85
CA ARG A 2 6.19 12.01 31.65
C ARG A 2 6.65 11.37 30.33
N TYR A 3 7.55 10.40 30.40
CA TYR A 3 8.13 9.75 29.21
C TYR A 3 7.12 8.85 28.48
N THR A 4 6.26 8.15 29.21
CA THR A 4 5.21 7.29 28.66
C THR A 4 4.10 8.09 28.00
N GLU A 5 3.69 9.20 28.60
CA GLU A 5 2.70 10.13 28.01
C GLU A 5 3.18 10.72 26.69
N ALA A 6 4.45 11.13 26.62
CA ALA A 6 5.05 11.65 25.38
C ALA A 6 5.09 10.59 24.27
N ILE A 7 5.39 9.33 24.60
CA ILE A 7 5.38 8.22 23.64
C ILE A 7 3.96 7.96 23.12
N GLU A 8 2.96 7.93 23.99
CA GLU A 8 1.56 7.73 23.58
C GLU A 8 1.07 8.84 22.65
N MET A 9 1.43 10.09 22.92
CA MET A 9 1.14 11.22 22.02
C MET A 9 1.77 11.04 20.64
N ILE A 10 3.02 10.53 20.56
CA ILE A 10 3.70 10.32 19.27
C ILE A 10 2.95 9.31 18.41
N TYR A 11 2.44 8.22 18.97
CA TYR A 11 1.78 7.19 18.16
C TYR A 11 0.30 7.50 17.87
N THR A 12 -0.37 8.28 18.71
CA THR A 12 -1.80 8.57 18.56
C THR A 12 -2.09 9.80 17.70
N SER A 13 -1.20 10.79 17.68
CA SER A 13 -1.45 12.08 17.01
C SER A 13 -0.74 12.22 15.65
N ASN A 14 0.25 11.36 15.36
CA ASN A 14 1.04 11.50 14.15
C ASN A 14 0.51 10.66 12.99
N TYR A 15 0.82 11.15 11.79
CA TYR A 15 0.69 10.43 10.54
C TYR A 15 2.00 9.69 10.26
N PHE A 16 1.95 8.36 10.25
CA PHE A 16 3.10 7.54 9.90
C PHE A 16 3.14 7.32 8.40
N SER A 17 4.17 7.84 7.74
CA SER A 17 4.37 7.69 6.30
C SER A 17 5.45 6.67 6.01
N PHE A 18 5.12 5.69 5.17
CA PHE A 18 5.96 4.55 4.84
C PHE A 18 6.28 4.51 3.34
N LYS A 19 7.48 4.01 3.02
CA LYS A 19 7.90 3.70 1.66
C LYS A 19 7.88 2.18 1.51
N GLY A 20 6.78 1.67 0.96
CA GLY A 20 6.52 0.25 0.77
C GLY A 20 6.39 -0.59 2.05
N ALA A 21 6.08 -1.87 1.85
CA ALA A 21 5.82 -2.87 2.88
C ALA A 21 6.98 -3.05 3.85
N ARG A 22 8.22 -3.05 3.34
CA ARG A 22 9.42 -3.29 4.13
C ARG A 22 9.55 -2.33 5.31
N SER A 23 9.20 -1.06 5.12
CA SER A 23 9.30 -0.04 6.18
C SER A 23 8.22 -0.22 7.26
N VAL A 24 7.01 -0.63 6.88
CA VAL A 24 5.93 -0.98 7.82
C VAL A 24 6.34 -2.19 8.65
N LEU A 25 6.80 -3.25 7.99
CA LEU A 25 7.23 -4.50 8.64
C LEU A 25 8.44 -4.29 9.56
N ALA A 26 9.37 -3.42 9.17
CA ALA A 26 10.50 -3.04 10.01
C ALA A 26 10.03 -2.34 11.29
N LEU A 27 9.15 -1.33 11.17
CA LEU A 27 8.61 -0.64 12.35
C LEU A 27 7.85 -1.61 13.26
N ARG A 28 7.02 -2.48 12.69
CA ARG A 28 6.27 -3.50 13.42
C ARG A 28 7.15 -4.43 14.26
N LYS A 29 8.38 -4.71 13.80
CA LYS A 29 9.37 -5.54 14.53
C LYS A 29 10.10 -4.76 15.63
N MET A 30 10.31 -3.46 15.45
CA MET A 30 11.07 -2.62 16.38
C MET A 30 10.21 -2.06 17.52
N VAL A 31 8.93 -1.79 17.26
CA VAL A 31 8.03 -1.15 18.21
C VAL A 31 7.32 -2.20 19.07
N HIS A 32 7.23 -1.94 20.38
CA HIS A 32 6.46 -2.78 21.29
C HIS A 32 5.00 -2.89 20.84
N LEU A 33 4.39 -4.08 21.00
CA LEU A 33 3.05 -4.36 20.49
C LEU A 33 2.01 -3.32 20.96
N GLN A 34 2.11 -2.87 22.21
CA GLN A 34 1.20 -1.86 22.76
C GLN A 34 1.27 -0.53 21.99
N HIS A 35 2.46 -0.08 21.62
CA HIS A 35 2.63 1.17 20.87
C HIS A 35 2.24 1.00 19.40
N TRP A 36 2.53 -0.15 18.80
CA TRP A 36 2.02 -0.49 17.46
C TRP A 36 0.50 -0.34 17.42
N GLN A 37 -0.20 -0.93 18.40
CA GLN A 37 -1.65 -0.87 18.52
C GLN A 37 -2.22 0.53 18.79
N THR A 38 -1.38 1.53 19.09
CA THR A 38 -1.84 2.92 19.26
C THR A 38 -1.80 3.75 17.97
N ILE A 39 -1.24 3.23 16.88
CA ILE A 39 -1.16 3.92 15.59
C ILE A 39 -2.56 4.13 15.00
N ARG A 40 -2.86 5.38 14.64
CA ARG A 40 -4.17 5.77 14.10
C ARG A 40 -4.15 6.18 12.64
N HIS A 41 -3.03 6.68 12.14
CA HIS A 41 -2.96 7.29 10.83
C HIS A 41 -1.75 6.76 10.07
N ILE A 42 -2.00 6.06 8.95
CA ILE A 42 -0.97 5.46 8.11
C ILE A 42 -1.10 5.97 6.67
N ASN A 43 0.03 6.35 6.09
CA ASN A 43 0.19 6.56 4.66
C ASN A 43 1.28 5.62 4.13
N ILE A 44 1.04 4.94 3.01
CA ILE A 44 2.03 4.07 2.36
C ILE A 44 2.15 4.48 0.91
N SER A 45 3.35 4.89 0.50
CA SER A 45 3.67 5.08 -0.91
C SER A 45 4.47 3.91 -1.44
N THR A 46 4.06 3.31 -2.56
CA THR A 46 4.76 2.16 -3.14
C THR A 46 4.61 2.09 -4.67
N VAL A 47 5.44 1.26 -5.30
CA VAL A 47 5.48 1.05 -6.75
C VAL A 47 5.41 -0.45 -7.01
N PHE A 48 4.56 -0.91 -7.91
CA PHE A 48 4.51 -2.31 -8.37
C PHE A 48 4.93 -2.40 -9.83
N LEU A 49 5.66 -3.47 -10.19
CA LEU A 49 5.86 -3.86 -11.59
C LEU A 49 4.78 -4.87 -11.97
N THR A 50 4.11 -4.62 -13.07
CA THR A 50 3.08 -5.49 -13.64
C THR A 50 3.45 -5.87 -15.07
N PRO A 51 3.23 -7.12 -15.49
CA PRO A 51 2.68 -8.22 -14.71
C PRO A 51 3.61 -8.67 -13.57
N MET A 52 3.05 -9.31 -12.55
CA MET A 52 3.77 -9.77 -11.35
C MET A 52 5.01 -10.63 -11.65
N ASP A 53 5.03 -11.34 -12.79
CA ASP A 53 6.20 -12.10 -13.23
C ASP A 53 7.40 -11.23 -13.63
N LEU A 54 7.21 -9.95 -14.00
CA LEU A 54 8.32 -9.01 -14.23
C LEU A 54 9.09 -8.76 -12.94
N TRP A 55 8.41 -8.66 -11.79
CA TRP A 55 9.07 -8.51 -10.50
C TRP A 55 10.01 -9.69 -10.18
N ARG A 56 9.62 -10.92 -10.54
CA ARG A 56 10.48 -12.09 -10.32
C ARG A 56 11.79 -12.01 -11.10
N ARG A 57 11.78 -11.33 -12.24
CA ARG A 57 12.91 -11.17 -13.16
C ARG A 57 13.76 -9.95 -12.82
N HIS A 58 13.14 -8.85 -12.40
CA HIS A 58 13.79 -7.60 -12.06
C HIS A 58 13.68 -7.33 -10.56
N ARG A 59 14.77 -7.60 -9.82
CA ARG A 59 14.92 -7.25 -8.40
C ARG A 59 15.78 -6.00 -8.13
N PRO A 60 15.61 -4.83 -8.78
CA PRO A 60 16.13 -3.60 -8.18
C PRO A 60 15.18 -3.12 -7.08
N PHE A 61 15.61 -2.12 -6.32
CA PHE A 61 14.73 -1.28 -5.49
C PHE A 61 14.43 -0.02 -6.31
N PRO A 62 13.18 0.49 -6.37
CA PRO A 62 12.01 0.06 -5.62
C PRO A 62 10.85 -0.34 -6.53
N PRO A 63 10.69 -1.62 -6.79
CA PRO A 63 9.38 -2.21 -6.88
C PRO A 63 9.09 -3.10 -5.66
N GLU A 64 7.83 -3.04 -5.26
CA GLU A 64 7.29 -3.72 -4.10
C GLU A 64 7.32 -5.23 -4.28
N CYS A 65 7.64 -5.93 -3.19
CA CYS A 65 7.53 -7.38 -3.14
C CYS A 65 6.10 -7.76 -2.77
N TYR A 66 5.41 -8.51 -3.64
CA TYR A 66 4.02 -8.94 -3.41
C TYR A 66 3.86 -9.76 -2.12
N GLU A 67 4.84 -10.59 -1.76
CA GLU A 67 4.81 -11.37 -0.51
C GLU A 67 4.94 -10.47 0.73
N ASP A 68 5.85 -9.49 0.70
CA ASP A 68 5.99 -8.53 1.80
C ASP A 68 4.76 -7.61 1.88
N TRP A 69 4.16 -7.28 0.73
CA TRP A 69 2.93 -6.52 0.66
C TRP A 69 1.79 -7.22 1.41
N GLU A 70 1.54 -8.50 1.15
CA GLU A 70 0.51 -9.26 1.85
C GLU A 70 0.75 -9.30 3.37
N ARG A 71 2.00 -9.50 3.79
CA ARG A 71 2.39 -9.45 5.20
C ARG A 71 2.17 -8.07 5.82
N CYS A 72 2.50 -7.01 5.10
CA CYS A 72 2.25 -5.63 5.49
C CYS A 72 0.75 -5.38 5.70
N CYS A 73 -0.09 -5.79 4.75
CA CYS A 73 -1.54 -5.67 4.83
C CYS A 73 -2.10 -6.39 6.07
N THR A 74 -1.58 -7.59 6.36
CA THR A 74 -1.94 -8.34 7.57
C THR A 74 -1.57 -7.57 8.84
N ALA A 75 -0.35 -7.05 8.93
CA ALA A 75 0.10 -6.26 10.09
C ALA A 75 -0.72 -4.98 10.32
N ILE A 76 -1.18 -4.34 9.23
CA ILE A 76 -2.05 -3.16 9.30
C ILE A 76 -3.47 -3.56 9.73
N ARG A 77 -3.98 -4.68 9.25
CA ARG A 77 -5.31 -5.19 9.64
C ARG A 77 -5.40 -5.48 11.14
N ASP A 78 -4.28 -5.83 11.77
CA ASP A 78 -4.21 -6.02 13.21
C ASP A 78 -4.36 -4.72 14.03
N LEU A 79 -4.32 -3.53 13.40
CA LEU A 79 -4.50 -2.24 14.05
C LEU A 79 -5.99 -1.91 14.25
N ARG A 80 -6.52 -2.31 15.40
CA ARG A 80 -7.97 -2.20 15.70
C ARG A 80 -8.50 -0.77 15.79
N ILE A 81 -7.64 0.20 16.11
CA ILE A 81 -8.04 1.60 16.29
C ILE A 81 -7.58 2.50 15.14
N LEU A 82 -7.18 1.91 14.00
CA LEU A 82 -6.77 2.65 12.82
C LEU A 82 -7.92 3.55 12.35
N ARG A 83 -7.64 4.85 12.23
CA ARG A 83 -8.61 5.89 11.84
C ARG A 83 -8.50 6.25 10.38
N SER A 84 -7.28 6.30 9.84
CA SER A 84 -7.05 6.56 8.43
C SER A 84 -5.96 5.66 7.85
N LEU A 85 -6.25 5.10 6.69
CA LEU A 85 -5.30 4.42 5.83
C LEU A 85 -5.30 5.10 4.46
N ARG A 86 -4.15 5.58 4.03
CA ARG A 86 -3.94 6.10 2.69
C ARG A 86 -2.87 5.29 1.97
N LEU A 87 -3.16 4.89 0.74
CA LEU A 87 -2.22 4.20 -0.13
C LEU A 87 -1.97 5.07 -1.36
N ASP A 88 -0.71 5.44 -1.61
CA ASP A 88 -0.28 6.07 -2.85
C ASP A 88 0.47 5.02 -3.68
N ILE A 89 -0.20 4.42 -4.67
CA ILE A 89 0.32 3.27 -5.42
C ILE A 89 0.61 3.68 -6.86
N ILE A 90 1.82 3.40 -7.32
CA ILE A 90 2.20 3.49 -8.74
C ILE A 90 2.25 2.08 -9.30
N VAL A 91 1.49 1.83 -10.35
CA VAL A 91 1.56 0.61 -11.14
C VAL A 91 2.35 0.92 -12.41
N TRP A 92 3.53 0.32 -12.51
CA TRP A 92 4.38 0.40 -13.69
C TRP A 92 4.23 -0.87 -14.52
N ASP A 93 4.10 -0.67 -15.82
CA ASP A 93 4.00 -1.73 -16.82
C ASP A 93 5.03 -1.41 -17.91
N ASP A 94 5.81 -2.41 -18.30
CA ASP A 94 6.84 -2.33 -19.35
C ASP A 94 6.20 -2.01 -20.70
N ALA A 95 4.95 -2.44 -20.89
CA ALA A 95 4.14 -1.92 -21.96
C ALA A 95 3.67 -0.51 -21.58
N GLU A 96 4.20 0.51 -22.26
CA GLU A 96 3.60 1.86 -22.33
C GLU A 96 2.18 1.84 -22.97
N CYS A 97 1.49 0.71 -22.96
CA CYS A 97 0.13 0.59 -23.43
C CYS A 97 -0.78 1.27 -22.41
N ASN A 98 -1.27 2.46 -22.78
CA ASN A 98 -2.38 3.12 -22.11
C ASN A 98 -3.71 2.34 -22.21
N ASP A 99 -3.70 1.16 -22.84
CA ASP A 99 -4.85 0.29 -22.91
C ASP A 99 -5.01 -0.49 -21.61
N SER A 100 -5.88 0.01 -20.74
CA SER A 100 -6.22 -0.61 -19.45
C SER A 100 -6.74 -2.04 -19.59
N ALA A 101 -7.15 -2.46 -20.79
CA ALA A 101 -7.58 -3.82 -21.08
C ALA A 101 -6.44 -4.85 -21.09
N SER A 102 -5.19 -4.39 -21.21
CA SER A 102 -3.99 -5.26 -21.28
C SER A 102 -3.31 -5.50 -19.92
N ILE A 103 -3.72 -4.79 -18.87
CA ILE A 103 -3.07 -4.89 -17.56
C ILE A 103 -3.48 -6.17 -16.85
N ASP A 104 -2.50 -6.87 -16.31
CA ASP A 104 -2.66 -8.12 -15.57
C ASP A 104 -3.63 -7.99 -14.39
N GLN A 105 -4.79 -8.62 -14.53
CA GLN A 105 -5.84 -8.73 -13.50
C GLN A 105 -5.27 -9.29 -12.19
N GLU A 106 -4.39 -10.29 -12.27
CA GLU A 106 -3.84 -10.95 -11.09
C GLU A 106 -3.00 -9.98 -10.26
N SER A 107 -2.22 -9.13 -10.91
CA SER A 107 -1.44 -8.08 -10.26
C SER A 107 -2.32 -7.10 -9.47
N PHE A 108 -3.39 -6.57 -10.07
CA PHE A 108 -4.28 -5.65 -9.35
C PHE A 108 -4.96 -6.32 -8.16
N LEU A 109 -5.41 -7.56 -8.32
CA LEU A 109 -6.00 -8.32 -7.22
C LEU A 109 -4.97 -8.57 -6.11
N ALA A 110 -3.73 -8.93 -6.45
CA ALA A 110 -2.67 -9.13 -5.47
C ALA A 110 -2.31 -7.83 -4.72
N ILE A 111 -2.46 -6.67 -5.35
CA ILE A 111 -2.22 -5.35 -4.73
C ILE A 111 -3.38 -4.94 -3.81
N LEU A 112 -4.63 -5.05 -4.28
CA LEU A 112 -5.78 -4.41 -3.64
C LEU A 112 -6.54 -5.35 -2.70
N LYS A 113 -6.70 -6.62 -3.08
CA LYS A 113 -7.47 -7.61 -2.32
C LYS A 113 -6.99 -7.80 -0.88
N PRO A 114 -5.68 -7.74 -0.57
CA PRO A 114 -5.22 -7.86 0.81
C PRO A 114 -5.78 -6.81 1.78
N PHE A 115 -6.33 -5.68 1.31
CA PHE A 115 -7.00 -4.70 2.15
C PHE A 115 -8.52 -4.87 2.24
N CYS A 116 -9.13 -5.82 1.53
CA CYS A 116 -10.58 -6.04 1.54
C CYS A 116 -11.14 -6.54 2.89
N GLY A 117 -10.35 -6.56 3.97
CA GLY A 117 -10.80 -6.81 5.34
C GLY A 117 -10.45 -5.69 6.33
N THR A 118 -9.83 -4.60 5.88
CA THR A 118 -9.57 -3.42 6.69
C THR A 118 -10.69 -2.40 6.47
N SER A 119 -11.29 -1.91 7.56
CA SER A 119 -12.36 -0.92 7.49
C SER A 119 -12.08 0.29 8.38
N PRO A 120 -10.93 0.98 8.21
CA PRO A 120 -10.75 2.25 8.90
C PRO A 120 -11.81 3.25 8.40
N PRO A 121 -12.27 4.19 9.23
CA PRO A 121 -13.24 5.22 8.84
C PRO A 121 -12.85 6.00 7.59
N ILE A 122 -11.55 6.23 7.39
CA ILE A 122 -11.00 6.86 6.18
C ILE A 122 -10.08 5.85 5.51
N PHE A 123 -10.47 5.36 4.33
CA PHE A 123 -9.63 4.51 3.50
C PHE A 123 -9.56 5.09 2.08
N GLU A 124 -8.38 5.57 1.69
CA GLU A 124 -8.13 6.16 0.39
C GLU A 124 -7.04 5.39 -0.36
N VAL A 125 -7.29 5.09 -1.63
CA VAL A 125 -6.33 4.48 -2.53
C VAL A 125 -6.13 5.41 -3.73
N GLU A 126 -4.94 5.95 -3.86
CA GLU A 126 -4.51 6.74 -5.02
C GLU A 126 -3.73 5.85 -5.99
N LEU A 127 -4.15 5.81 -7.25
CA LEU A 127 -3.49 5.05 -8.33
C LEU A 127 -3.13 5.94 -9.52
N ASN A 128 -2.09 5.56 -10.25
CA ASN A 128 -1.72 6.20 -11.52
C ASN A 128 -2.46 5.62 -12.74
N ARG A 129 -3.21 4.53 -12.57
CA ARG A 129 -3.96 3.83 -13.62
C ARG A 129 -5.38 3.53 -13.15
N ASN A 130 -6.32 3.46 -14.10
CA ASN A 130 -7.68 3.00 -13.83
C ASN A 130 -7.67 1.51 -13.48
N ILE A 131 -8.53 1.12 -12.55
CA ILE A 131 -8.77 -0.30 -12.25
C ILE A 131 -9.79 -0.82 -13.26
N PRO A 132 -9.52 -1.93 -13.98
CA PRO A 132 -10.50 -2.52 -14.88
C PRO A 132 -11.78 -2.94 -14.16
N GLU A 133 -12.93 -2.83 -14.83
CA GLU A 133 -14.25 -3.12 -14.25
C GLU A 133 -14.35 -4.56 -13.68
N HIS A 134 -13.80 -5.55 -14.38
CA HIS A 134 -13.79 -6.94 -13.92
C HIS A 134 -12.97 -7.14 -12.63
N VAL A 135 -11.92 -6.33 -12.41
CA VAL A 135 -11.15 -6.34 -11.16
C VAL A 135 -12.00 -5.75 -10.03
N LEU A 136 -12.70 -4.63 -10.28
CA LEU A 136 -13.62 -4.05 -9.29
C LEU A 136 -14.72 -5.06 -8.90
N GLN A 137 -15.31 -5.74 -9.88
CA GLN A 137 -16.29 -6.80 -9.64
C GLN A 137 -15.71 -7.94 -8.79
N ALA A 138 -14.47 -8.36 -9.07
CA ALA A 138 -13.79 -9.40 -8.29
C ALA A 138 -13.39 -8.95 -6.87
N LEU A 139 -13.16 -7.65 -6.64
CA LEU A 139 -12.94 -7.07 -5.31
C LEU A 139 -14.25 -6.92 -4.52
N GLY A 140 -15.40 -6.96 -5.19
CA GLY A 140 -16.70 -6.65 -4.60
C GLY A 140 -16.85 -5.15 -4.36
N THR A 141 -17.68 -4.75 -3.38
CA THR A 141 -17.83 -3.34 -3.00
C THR A 141 -16.55 -2.87 -2.28
N PRO A 142 -15.71 -2.02 -2.88
CA PRO A 142 -14.47 -1.59 -2.23
C PRO A 142 -14.80 -0.71 -1.03
N MET A 143 -14.16 -1.02 0.11
CA MET A 143 -14.28 -0.22 1.34
C MET A 143 -13.37 1.02 1.32
N PHE A 144 -12.88 1.41 0.15
CA PHE A 144 -11.99 2.55 -0.05
C PHE A 144 -12.50 3.49 -1.13
N SER A 145 -12.17 4.76 -0.97
CA SER A 145 -12.31 5.77 -2.01
C SER A 145 -11.14 5.67 -2.98
N LEU A 146 -11.44 5.48 -4.26
CA LEU A 146 -10.44 5.43 -5.33
C LEU A 146 -10.16 6.82 -5.89
N ILE A 147 -8.90 7.22 -5.95
CA ILE A 147 -8.45 8.48 -6.53
C ILE A 147 -7.49 8.17 -7.67
N ILE A 148 -7.80 8.60 -8.89
CA ILE A 148 -6.90 8.43 -10.03
C ILE A 148 -6.12 9.72 -10.25
N LYS A 149 -4.79 9.66 -10.15
CA LYS A 149 -3.90 10.79 -10.47
C LYS A 149 -2.81 10.36 -11.43
N ARG A 150 -2.64 11.10 -12.52
CA ARG A 150 -1.48 10.90 -13.39
C ARG A 150 -0.18 11.16 -12.62
N ARG A 151 0.53 10.08 -12.27
CA ARG A 151 1.90 10.10 -11.74
C ARG A 151 2.74 9.15 -12.58
N PRO A 152 3.49 9.65 -13.58
CA PRO A 152 4.38 8.80 -14.35
C PRO A 152 5.53 8.29 -13.46
N TYR A 153 5.95 7.06 -13.69
CA TYR A 153 7.14 6.51 -13.06
C TYR A 153 8.38 7.23 -13.59
N ASN A 154 9.31 7.59 -12.69
CA ASN A 154 10.49 8.35 -13.07
C ASN A 154 11.63 7.41 -13.50
N MET A 155 11.64 7.05 -14.79
CA MET A 155 12.69 6.21 -15.38
C MET A 155 14.09 6.87 -15.37
N VAL A 156 14.18 8.20 -15.24
CA VAL A 156 15.46 8.90 -15.18
C VAL A 156 16.16 8.64 -13.85
N LEU A 157 15.40 8.62 -12.74
CA LEU A 157 15.94 8.38 -11.40
C LEU A 157 16.02 6.89 -11.03
N PHE A 158 15.15 6.07 -11.61
CA PHE A 158 15.01 4.65 -11.27
C PHE A 158 14.97 3.78 -12.53
N PRO A 159 16.10 3.61 -13.22
CA PRO A 159 16.20 2.70 -14.35
C PRO A 159 15.96 1.26 -13.89
N ILE A 160 15.25 0.48 -14.72
CA ILE A 160 14.86 -0.92 -14.47
C ILE A 160 15.85 -1.87 -15.16
#